data_AF-A0A971EE69-F1
#
_entry.id   AF-A0A971EE69-F1
#
_cell.length_a   1.000
_cell.length_b   1.000
_cell.length_c   1.000
_cell.angle_alpha   90.00
_cell.angle_beta   90.00
_cell.angle_gamma   90.00
#
_symmetry.space_group_name_H-M   'P 1'
#
loop_
_entity.id
_entity.type
_entity.pdbx_description
1 polymer ?
#
loop_
_entity_poly.entity_id
_entity_poly.type
_entity_poly.pdbx_seq_one_letter_code
_entity_poly.pdbx_strand_id
1 'polypeptide(L)'
;MNTSILVDHEQRVNRNVNAAVFIAALLFFVLLLVVKQVGFARSSVLLGAAAATLLIRFLHNTPYAYLCKYLYALTFAAAIQGLYLALGTSGVGVVYGYFLGLVIMAMYFDRSVAIFYGIIVLIMNAVSWAIIPEIYVANYQMMSWMFIIMLFVSSSAVSVILSQVASDLILLAEDKHHQANQMAANLGKTLEEIARHSEESSSIANNLLDQSQNIVAGMEENTAATNQIATGMQEISSTAQEIIAAAEEIASMLNDLTQKSAEGNQQAQDIEKRALTIQAEADKAKNHTLGIYQDIQARVQQAMEEARVVEQISGLAQKIAAIADQTNLLALNAAIEAARAGEHGRGFAVVAEEVRKLAEDASSTVESIQSLTHQVRAALDNLLENTSSMLEFINKDIVNDYNTMAQIGVQYREDSNRFYRLTSLFNEQIGRISASMMQINHALESATGIIQESAAGAQDIARASEAATRAAESISNACQQMAEDIQKLELLATEFRG
;
A
#
# COMPACT_ATOMS: atom_id res chain seq x y z
N MET A 1 -38.38 -13.66 59.92
CA MET A 1 -38.18 -12.23 60.26
C MET A 1 -39.49 -11.51 60.61
N ASN A 2 -40.66 -11.97 60.17
CA ASN A 2 -41.94 -11.24 60.31
C ASN A 2 -42.53 -11.10 61.74
N THR A 3 -41.97 -11.71 62.78
CA THR A 3 -42.56 -11.66 64.13
C THR A 3 -41.96 -10.59 65.04
N SER A 4 -40.85 -9.93 64.67
CA SER A 4 -40.18 -8.98 65.57
C SER A 4 -41.02 -7.75 65.88
N ILE A 5 -41.70 -7.17 64.88
CA ILE A 5 -42.51 -5.95 65.05
C ILE A 5 -43.74 -6.20 65.91
N LEU A 6 -44.40 -7.36 65.74
CA LEU A 6 -45.53 -7.75 66.58
C LEU A 6 -45.08 -8.05 68.01
N VAL A 7 -43.89 -8.62 68.19
CA VAL A 7 -43.29 -8.86 69.53
C VAL A 7 -42.92 -7.54 70.21
N ASP A 8 -42.32 -6.58 69.50
CA ASP A 8 -42.01 -5.25 70.04
C ASP A 8 -43.28 -4.47 70.36
N HIS A 9 -44.31 -4.58 69.51
CA HIS A 9 -45.63 -4.05 69.77
C HIS A 9 -46.25 -4.68 71.02
N GLU A 10 -46.23 -6.00 71.14
CA GLU A 10 -46.71 -6.75 72.31
C GLU A 10 -46.03 -6.26 73.61
N GLN A 11 -44.71 -6.06 73.60
CA GLN A 11 -43.99 -5.54 74.77
C GLN A 11 -44.43 -4.12 75.16
N ARG A 12 -44.65 -3.24 74.17
CA ARG A 12 -45.21 -1.90 74.40
C ARG A 12 -46.61 -1.96 74.99
N VAL A 13 -47.46 -2.83 74.46
CA VAL A 13 -48.83 -3.05 74.95
C VAL A 13 -48.79 -3.59 76.39
N ASN A 14 -47.99 -4.62 76.68
CA ASN A 14 -47.79 -5.16 78.03
C ASN A 14 -47.45 -4.09 79.06
N ARG A 15 -46.52 -3.17 78.73
CA ARG A 15 -46.13 -2.06 79.62
C ARG A 15 -47.29 -1.09 79.87
N ASN A 16 -48.04 -0.74 78.83
CA ASN A 16 -49.14 0.21 78.90
C ASN A 16 -50.35 -0.40 79.65
N VAL A 17 -50.70 -1.65 79.35
CA VAL A 17 -51.78 -2.38 80.00
C VAL A 17 -51.51 -2.57 81.48
N ASN A 18 -50.28 -2.95 81.85
CA ASN A 18 -49.89 -3.07 83.26
C ASN A 18 -50.13 -1.77 84.05
N ALA A 19 -49.65 -0.64 83.51
CA ALA A 19 -49.84 0.66 84.16
C ALA A 19 -51.33 1.03 84.26
N ALA A 20 -52.10 0.82 83.19
CA ALA A 20 -53.52 1.14 83.15
C ALA A 20 -54.34 0.30 84.14
N VAL A 21 -54.15 -1.02 84.17
CA VAL A 21 -54.90 -1.93 85.05
C VAL A 21 -54.52 -1.71 86.51
N PHE A 22 -53.24 -1.48 86.82
CA PHE A 22 -52.79 -1.19 88.18
C PHE A 22 -53.41 0.10 88.73
N ILE A 23 -53.37 1.20 87.95
CA ILE A 23 -53.96 2.48 88.34
C ILE A 23 -55.47 2.35 88.49
N ALA A 24 -56.15 1.69 87.54
CA ALA A 24 -57.59 1.49 87.59
C ALA A 24 -58.00 0.67 88.84
N ALA A 25 -57.31 -0.42 89.15
CA ALA A 25 -57.60 -1.24 90.32
C ALA A 25 -57.47 -0.44 91.63
N LEU A 26 -56.46 0.44 91.75
CA LEU A 26 -56.26 1.27 92.94
C LEU A 26 -57.33 2.37 93.07
N LEU A 27 -57.70 3.02 91.95
CA LEU A 27 -58.78 4.01 91.92
C LEU A 27 -60.14 3.39 92.29
N PHE A 28 -60.49 2.24 91.70
CA PHE A 28 -61.73 1.54 92.03
C PHE A 28 -61.73 0.99 93.47
N PHE A 29 -60.58 0.61 94.02
CA PHE A 29 -60.46 0.24 95.43
C PHE A 29 -60.83 1.42 96.35
N VAL A 30 -60.26 2.60 96.11
CA VAL A 30 -60.57 3.81 96.87
C VAL A 30 -62.04 4.18 96.71
N LEU A 31 -62.58 4.09 95.49
CA LEU A 31 -64.00 4.34 95.22
C LEU A 31 -64.91 3.40 96.04
N LEU A 32 -64.65 2.10 96.06
CA LEU A 32 -65.46 1.14 96.82
C LEU A 32 -65.40 1.38 98.34
N LEU A 33 -64.21 1.72 98.85
CA LEU A 33 -63.96 1.88 100.27
C LEU A 33 -64.54 3.20 100.81
N VAL A 34 -64.33 4.30 100.08
CA VAL A 34 -64.70 5.66 100.53
C VAL A 34 -66.12 6.04 100.10
N VAL A 35 -66.50 5.73 98.86
CA VAL A 35 -67.77 6.23 98.27
C VAL A 35 -68.94 5.28 98.52
N LYS A 36 -68.72 3.97 98.36
CA LYS A 36 -69.79 2.97 98.48
C LYS A 36 -69.87 2.28 99.85
N GLN A 37 -68.93 2.56 100.77
CA GLN A 37 -68.85 2.00 102.13
C GLN A 37 -69.00 0.46 102.19
N VAL A 38 -68.46 -0.25 101.20
CA VAL A 38 -68.63 -1.71 101.01
C VAL A 38 -67.87 -2.54 102.06
N GLY A 39 -67.00 -1.90 102.85
CA GLY A 39 -66.16 -2.52 103.88
C GLY A 39 -64.82 -3.01 103.34
N PHE A 40 -63.77 -2.93 104.18
CA PHE A 40 -62.37 -3.19 103.76
C PHE A 40 -62.18 -4.57 103.12
N ALA A 41 -62.73 -5.62 103.73
CA ALA A 41 -62.55 -7.01 103.28
C ALA A 41 -63.14 -7.30 101.89
N ARG A 42 -64.20 -6.58 101.49
CA ARG A 42 -64.81 -6.73 100.16
C ARG A 42 -64.08 -5.88 99.12
N SER A 43 -63.64 -4.69 99.48
CA SER A 43 -62.87 -3.82 98.58
C SER A 43 -61.48 -4.40 98.28
N SER A 44 -60.83 -5.09 99.22
CA SER A 44 -59.46 -5.59 99.08
C SER A 44 -59.23 -6.57 97.91
N VAL A 45 -60.29 -7.11 97.30
CA VAL A 45 -60.19 -7.96 96.09
C VAL A 45 -59.51 -7.20 94.93
N LEU A 46 -59.73 -5.89 94.81
CA LEU A 46 -59.06 -5.05 93.80
C LEU A 46 -57.58 -4.81 94.10
N LEU A 47 -57.17 -4.77 95.37
CA LEU A 47 -55.75 -4.74 95.74
C LEU A 47 -55.05 -6.06 95.36
N GLY A 48 -55.77 -7.18 95.46
CA GLY A 48 -55.29 -8.48 94.95
C GLY A 48 -55.01 -8.44 93.44
N ALA A 49 -55.91 -7.85 92.65
CA ALA A 49 -55.69 -7.65 91.22
C ALA A 49 -54.51 -6.71 90.93
N ALA A 50 -54.37 -5.60 91.67
CA ALA A 50 -53.23 -4.69 91.54
C ALA A 50 -51.90 -5.37 91.88
N ALA A 51 -51.84 -6.16 92.95
CA ALA A 51 -50.67 -6.96 93.31
C ALA A 51 -50.35 -8.00 92.23
N ALA A 52 -51.37 -8.67 91.68
CA ALA A 52 -51.18 -9.63 90.59
C ALA A 52 -50.59 -8.96 89.34
N THR A 53 -51.03 -7.74 88.96
CA THR A 53 -50.41 -7.01 87.84
C THR A 53 -48.94 -6.67 88.08
N LEU A 54 -48.56 -6.28 89.30
CA LEU A 54 -47.15 -6.06 89.66
C LEU A 54 -46.32 -7.34 89.59
N LEU A 55 -46.89 -8.47 90.01
CA LEU A 55 -46.23 -9.78 89.90
C LEU A 55 -46.04 -10.20 88.44
N ILE A 56 -47.04 -9.99 87.58
CA ILE A 56 -46.94 -10.28 86.14
C ILE A 56 -45.83 -9.45 85.49
N ARG A 57 -45.61 -8.21 85.96
CA ARG A 57 -44.52 -7.36 85.46
C ARG A 57 -43.14 -8.01 85.61
N PHE A 58 -42.89 -8.80 86.65
CA PHE A 58 -41.61 -9.51 86.82
C PHE A 58 -41.39 -10.56 85.72
N LEU A 59 -42.45 -11.06 85.08
CA LEU A 59 -42.36 -12.02 84.00
C LEU A 59 -42.00 -11.37 82.64
N HIS A 60 -42.10 -10.05 82.50
CA HIS A 60 -41.88 -9.33 81.23
C HIS A 60 -40.50 -9.60 80.61
N ASN A 61 -39.48 -9.75 81.45
CA ASN A 61 -38.08 -9.94 81.02
C ASN A 61 -37.60 -11.38 81.22
N THR A 62 -38.53 -12.33 81.38
CA THR A 62 -38.24 -13.75 81.55
C THR A 62 -38.61 -14.52 80.29
N PRO A 63 -38.14 -15.77 80.11
CA PRO A 63 -38.60 -16.63 79.01
C PRO A 63 -40.13 -16.86 78.98
N TYR A 64 -40.83 -16.55 80.08
CA TYR A 64 -42.28 -16.64 80.19
C TYR A 64 -43.02 -15.35 79.81
N ALA A 65 -42.34 -14.37 79.20
CA ALA A 65 -42.93 -13.09 78.79
C ALA A 65 -44.19 -13.26 77.90
N TYR A 66 -44.22 -14.28 77.05
CA TYR A 66 -45.37 -14.59 76.18
C TYR A 66 -46.66 -14.91 76.96
N LEU A 67 -46.56 -15.33 78.22
CA LEU A 67 -47.71 -15.58 79.09
C LEU A 67 -48.30 -14.29 79.66
N CYS A 68 -47.56 -13.18 79.66
CA CYS A 68 -47.97 -11.95 80.33
C CYS A 68 -49.30 -11.42 79.80
N LYS A 69 -49.51 -11.41 78.48
CA LYS A 69 -50.78 -10.98 77.86
C LYS A 69 -51.98 -11.81 78.33
N TYR A 70 -51.83 -13.12 78.49
CA TYR A 70 -52.86 -14.02 79.02
C TYR A 70 -53.07 -13.84 80.53
N LEU A 71 -51.99 -13.61 81.28
CA LEU A 71 -52.07 -13.33 82.71
C LEU A 71 -52.74 -11.97 82.99
N TYR A 72 -52.49 -10.95 82.14
CA TYR A 72 -53.20 -9.67 82.20
C TYR A 72 -54.68 -9.83 81.85
N ALA A 73 -55.00 -10.65 80.83
CA ALA A 73 -56.38 -11.01 80.52
C ALA A 73 -57.10 -11.65 81.71
N LEU A 74 -56.46 -12.64 82.34
CA LEU A 74 -57.00 -13.36 83.50
C LEU A 74 -57.17 -12.43 84.70
N THR A 75 -56.16 -11.63 85.03
CA THR A 75 -56.21 -10.71 86.19
C THR A 75 -57.25 -9.62 86.01
N PHE A 76 -57.41 -9.09 84.80
CA PHE A 76 -58.47 -8.12 84.51
C PHE A 76 -59.86 -8.75 84.62
N ALA A 77 -60.09 -9.94 84.06
CA ALA A 77 -61.35 -10.66 84.21
C ALA A 77 -61.67 -10.93 85.69
N ALA A 78 -60.68 -11.40 86.46
CA ALA A 78 -60.83 -11.64 87.90
C ALA A 78 -61.09 -10.35 88.69
N ALA A 79 -60.49 -9.23 88.31
CA ALA A 79 -60.72 -7.94 88.95
C ALA A 79 -62.16 -7.46 88.78
N ILE A 80 -62.70 -7.54 87.55
CA ILE A 80 -64.09 -7.18 87.26
C ILE A 80 -65.06 -8.13 87.96
N GLN A 81 -64.77 -9.45 87.97
CA GLN A 81 -65.57 -10.43 88.69
C GLN A 81 -65.58 -10.15 90.21
N GLY A 82 -64.40 -9.86 90.77
CA GLY A 82 -64.24 -9.48 92.16
C GLY A 82 -65.00 -8.21 92.53
N LEU A 83 -64.93 -7.19 91.67
CA LEU A 83 -65.68 -5.93 91.80
C LEU A 83 -67.20 -6.18 91.78
N TYR A 84 -67.68 -7.05 90.89
CA TYR A 84 -69.08 -7.41 90.78
C TYR A 84 -69.58 -8.07 92.08
N LEU A 85 -68.83 -9.04 92.61
CA LEU A 85 -69.17 -9.73 93.85
C LEU A 85 -69.10 -8.81 95.08
N ALA A 86 -68.10 -7.92 95.15
CA ALA A 86 -67.94 -7.00 96.27
C ALA A 86 -69.14 -6.05 96.43
N LEU A 87 -69.67 -5.53 95.32
CA LEU A 87 -70.81 -4.62 95.30
C LEU A 87 -72.17 -5.29 95.60
N GLY A 88 -72.23 -6.62 95.61
CA GLY A 88 -73.44 -7.38 95.93
C GLY A 88 -74.64 -6.93 95.10
N THR A 89 -75.76 -6.61 95.74
CA THR A 89 -77.01 -6.19 95.09
C THR A 89 -77.00 -4.77 94.48
N SER A 90 -75.88 -4.04 94.58
CA SER A 90 -75.65 -2.73 93.95
C SER A 90 -74.67 -2.78 92.77
N GLY A 91 -74.42 -3.97 92.23
CA GLY A 91 -73.46 -4.25 91.15
C GLY A 91 -73.95 -3.93 89.73
N VAL A 92 -75.11 -3.28 89.59
CA VAL A 92 -75.66 -2.86 88.29
C VAL A 92 -74.64 -1.97 87.56
N GLY A 93 -74.21 -2.41 86.37
CA GLY A 93 -73.32 -1.71 85.45
C GLY A 93 -71.90 -2.30 85.38
N VAL A 94 -71.43 -2.97 86.43
CA VAL A 94 -70.05 -3.49 86.51
C VAL A 94 -69.78 -4.58 85.47
N VAL A 95 -70.80 -5.34 85.07
CA VAL A 95 -70.70 -6.37 84.02
C VAL A 95 -70.25 -5.78 82.68
N TYR A 96 -70.56 -4.50 82.42
CA TYR A 96 -70.06 -3.82 81.23
C TYR A 96 -68.54 -3.59 81.26
N GLY A 97 -67.91 -3.67 82.43
CA GLY A 97 -66.45 -3.64 82.59
C GLY A 97 -65.74 -4.77 81.85
N TYR A 98 -66.40 -5.92 81.63
CA TYR A 98 -65.82 -7.00 80.83
C TYR A 98 -65.59 -6.61 79.38
N PHE A 99 -66.41 -5.73 78.80
CA PHE A 99 -66.25 -5.23 77.44
C PHE A 99 -65.01 -4.34 77.29
N LEU A 100 -64.65 -3.58 78.33
CA LEU A 100 -63.42 -2.81 78.34
C LEU A 100 -62.19 -3.74 78.23
N GLY A 101 -62.24 -4.91 78.86
CA GLY A 101 -61.18 -5.91 78.73
C GLY A 101 -61.05 -6.45 77.30
N LEU A 102 -62.15 -6.62 76.56
CA LEU A 102 -62.08 -7.01 75.13
C LEU A 102 -61.38 -5.94 74.29
N VAL A 103 -61.56 -4.65 74.59
CA VAL A 103 -60.85 -3.55 73.92
C VAL A 103 -59.36 -3.60 74.24
N ILE A 104 -59.00 -3.81 75.51
CA ILE A 104 -57.61 -3.92 75.94
C ILE A 104 -56.93 -5.13 75.30
N MET A 105 -57.58 -6.29 75.29
CA MET A 105 -57.04 -7.50 74.65
C MET A 105 -56.92 -7.34 73.14
N ALA A 106 -57.82 -6.58 72.52
CA ALA A 106 -57.73 -6.29 71.09
C ALA A 106 -56.45 -5.54 70.71
N MET A 107 -55.91 -4.69 71.61
CA MET A 107 -54.69 -3.91 71.37
C MET A 107 -53.42 -4.75 71.19
N TYR A 108 -53.43 -6.00 71.70
CA TYR A 108 -52.32 -6.93 71.47
C TYR A 108 -52.24 -7.40 70.02
N PHE A 109 -53.29 -7.17 69.22
CA PHE A 109 -53.42 -7.66 67.84
C PHE A 109 -53.17 -9.17 67.72
N ASP A 110 -53.48 -9.91 68.78
CA ASP A 110 -53.38 -11.36 68.84
C ASP A 110 -54.75 -11.93 69.16
N ARG A 111 -55.37 -12.56 68.15
CA ARG A 111 -56.69 -13.20 68.28
C ARG A 111 -56.76 -14.19 69.44
N SER A 112 -55.65 -14.85 69.75
CA SER A 112 -55.59 -15.89 70.78
C SER A 112 -55.84 -15.29 72.16
N VAL A 113 -55.38 -14.06 72.40
CA VAL A 113 -55.60 -13.32 73.65
C VAL A 113 -57.06 -12.89 73.79
N ALA A 114 -57.65 -12.38 72.71
CA ALA A 114 -59.07 -11.99 72.68
C ALA A 114 -59.99 -13.20 72.91
N ILE A 115 -59.72 -14.35 72.26
CA ILE A 115 -60.46 -15.60 72.48
C ILE A 115 -60.32 -16.08 73.93
N PHE A 116 -59.09 -16.12 74.44
CA PHE A 116 -58.82 -16.55 75.82
C PHE A 116 -59.60 -15.70 76.84
N TYR A 117 -59.58 -14.38 76.68
CA TYR A 117 -60.32 -13.47 77.54
C TYR A 117 -61.84 -13.64 77.43
N GLY A 118 -62.38 -13.80 76.21
CA GLY A 118 -63.80 -14.07 76.01
C GLY A 118 -64.26 -15.34 76.73
N ILE A 119 -63.49 -16.43 76.60
CA ILE A 119 -63.79 -17.72 77.24
C ILE A 119 -63.71 -17.62 78.76
N ILE A 120 -62.63 -17.04 79.31
CA ILE A 120 -62.43 -17.00 80.76
C ILE A 120 -63.50 -16.16 81.46
N VAL A 121 -63.93 -15.04 80.85
CA VAL A 121 -65.03 -14.22 81.40
C VAL A 121 -66.34 -15.00 81.45
N LEU A 122 -66.68 -15.75 80.41
CA LEU A 122 -67.90 -16.58 80.39
C LEU A 122 -67.83 -17.68 81.45
N ILE A 123 -66.69 -18.35 81.58
CA ILE A 123 -66.49 -19.39 82.61
C ILE A 123 -66.61 -18.78 84.02
N MET A 124 -65.94 -17.66 84.29
CA MET A 124 -65.97 -17.02 85.61
C MET A 124 -67.39 -16.56 86.00
N ASN A 125 -68.15 -16.02 85.05
CA ASN A 125 -69.53 -15.63 85.30
C ASN A 125 -70.46 -16.84 85.49
N ALA A 126 -70.30 -17.90 84.70
CA ALA A 126 -71.09 -19.13 84.85
C ALA A 126 -70.87 -19.80 86.21
N VAL A 127 -69.60 -19.89 86.64
CA VAL A 127 -69.22 -20.43 87.96
C VAL A 127 -69.79 -19.55 89.08
N SER A 128 -69.67 -18.24 88.97
CA SER A 128 -70.16 -17.31 89.99
C SER A 128 -71.69 -17.31 90.12
N TRP A 129 -72.41 -17.46 89.01
CA TRP A 129 -73.87 -17.62 89.00
C TRP A 129 -74.32 -18.90 89.72
N ALA A 130 -73.59 -20.01 89.53
CA ALA A 130 -73.90 -21.28 90.18
C ALA A 130 -73.65 -21.27 91.70
N ILE A 131 -72.62 -20.55 92.16
CA ILE A 131 -72.24 -20.51 93.59
C ILE A 131 -73.07 -19.47 94.36
N ILE A 132 -73.37 -18.30 93.75
CA ILE A 132 -74.03 -17.18 94.43
C ILE A 132 -75.18 -16.61 93.57
N PRO A 133 -76.26 -17.39 93.35
CA PRO A 133 -77.36 -16.99 92.47
C PRO A 133 -78.11 -15.75 92.98
N GLU A 134 -78.14 -15.55 94.30
CA GLU A 134 -78.85 -14.44 94.94
C GLU A 134 -78.39 -13.06 94.46
N ILE A 135 -77.08 -12.86 94.27
CA ILE A 135 -76.51 -11.59 93.79
C ILE A 135 -76.86 -11.37 92.31
N TYR A 136 -76.81 -12.42 91.50
CA TYR A 136 -77.06 -12.33 90.07
C TYR A 136 -78.52 -12.04 89.76
N VAL A 137 -79.45 -12.69 90.46
CA VAL A 137 -80.90 -12.49 90.30
C VAL A 137 -81.34 -11.13 90.86
N ALA A 138 -80.69 -10.63 91.92
CA ALA A 138 -81.03 -9.33 92.52
C ALA A 138 -80.62 -8.12 91.66
N ASN A 139 -79.51 -8.21 90.93
CA ASN A 139 -79.03 -7.08 90.11
C ASN A 139 -79.72 -6.98 88.75
N TYR A 140 -80.10 -8.12 88.16
CA TYR A 140 -80.68 -8.16 86.81
C TYR A 140 -81.69 -9.30 86.67
N GLN A 141 -82.78 -9.03 85.95
CA GLN A 141 -83.73 -10.05 85.53
C GLN A 141 -83.08 -11.02 84.54
N MET A 142 -83.59 -12.26 84.47
CA MET A 142 -83.04 -13.32 83.61
C MET A 142 -82.89 -12.88 82.14
N MET A 143 -83.85 -12.10 81.62
CA MET A 143 -83.77 -11.60 80.24
C MET A 143 -82.55 -10.70 80.03
N SER A 144 -82.28 -9.78 80.96
CA SER A 144 -81.14 -8.86 80.87
C SER A 144 -79.80 -9.60 80.84
N TRP A 145 -79.65 -10.69 81.60
CA TRP A 145 -78.45 -11.54 81.56
C TRP A 145 -78.26 -12.23 80.22
N MET A 146 -79.32 -12.79 79.63
CA MET A 146 -79.26 -13.37 78.28
C MET A 146 -78.80 -12.34 77.24
N PHE A 147 -79.33 -11.12 77.32
CA PHE A 147 -78.92 -10.03 76.43
C PHE A 147 -77.46 -9.64 76.61
N ILE A 148 -76.98 -9.50 77.85
CA ILE A 148 -75.59 -9.15 78.15
C ILE A 148 -74.61 -10.22 77.66
N ILE A 149 -74.93 -11.51 77.86
CA ILE A 149 -74.10 -12.62 77.37
C ILE A 149 -74.06 -12.62 75.84
N MET A 150 -75.21 -12.46 75.17
CA MET A 150 -75.27 -12.38 73.71
C MET A 150 -74.45 -11.21 73.17
N LEU A 151 -74.56 -10.04 73.79
CA LEU A 151 -73.81 -8.83 73.43
C LEU A 151 -72.30 -8.99 73.68
N PHE A 152 -71.91 -9.70 74.74
CA PHE A 152 -70.52 -10.02 75.03
C PHE A 152 -69.93 -11.00 74.04
N VAL A 153 -70.65 -12.07 73.69
CA VAL A 153 -70.21 -13.03 72.67
C VAL A 153 -70.04 -12.35 71.31
N SER A 154 -70.99 -11.49 70.91
CA SER A 154 -70.85 -10.73 69.65
C SER A 154 -69.68 -9.74 69.69
N SER A 155 -69.48 -9.04 70.81
CA SER A 155 -68.33 -8.14 71.00
C SER A 155 -66.99 -8.88 71.03
N SER A 156 -66.96 -10.09 71.58
CA SER A 156 -65.77 -10.95 71.58
C SER A 156 -65.42 -11.41 70.16
N ALA A 157 -66.42 -11.74 69.34
CA ALA A 157 -66.20 -12.06 67.93
C ALA A 157 -65.64 -10.85 67.16
N VAL A 158 -66.16 -9.64 67.41
CA VAL A 158 -65.62 -8.40 66.81
C VAL A 158 -64.18 -8.13 67.25
N SER A 159 -63.85 -8.30 68.54
CA SER A 159 -62.50 -8.13 69.07
C SER A 159 -61.49 -9.07 68.39
N VAL A 160 -61.87 -10.33 68.19
CA VAL A 160 -61.05 -11.33 67.48
C VAL A 160 -60.79 -10.93 66.02
N ILE A 161 -61.82 -10.50 65.30
CA ILE A 161 -61.69 -10.02 63.92
C ILE A 161 -60.78 -8.80 63.87
N LEU A 162 -60.98 -7.83 64.78
CA LEU A 162 -60.18 -6.62 64.86
C LEU A 162 -58.70 -6.91 65.10
N SER A 163 -58.39 -7.83 66.03
CA SER A 163 -57.01 -8.26 66.29
C SER A 163 -56.35 -8.92 65.08
N GLN A 164 -57.09 -9.77 64.36
CA GLN A 164 -56.58 -10.43 63.15
C GLN A 164 -56.28 -9.40 62.05
N VAL A 165 -57.24 -8.53 61.73
CA VAL A 165 -57.09 -7.51 60.67
C VAL A 165 -55.93 -6.56 60.98
N ALA A 166 -55.79 -6.13 62.23
CA ALA A 166 -54.69 -5.26 62.64
C ALA A 166 -53.31 -5.94 62.47
N SER A 167 -53.18 -7.21 62.86
CA SER A 167 -51.96 -7.99 62.65
C SER A 167 -51.61 -8.12 61.17
N ASP A 168 -52.59 -8.48 60.34
CA ASP A 168 -52.39 -8.69 58.89
C ASP A 168 -51.99 -7.40 58.19
N LEU A 169 -52.57 -6.25 58.57
CA LEU A 169 -52.20 -4.93 58.02
C LEU A 169 -50.77 -4.52 58.38
N ILE A 170 -50.32 -4.75 59.61
CA ILE A 170 -48.95 -4.40 60.03
C ILE A 170 -47.91 -5.23 59.27
N LEU A 171 -48.17 -6.53 59.13
CA LEU A 171 -47.28 -7.43 58.38
C LEU A 171 -47.24 -7.07 56.89
N LEU A 172 -48.38 -6.72 56.30
CA LEU A 172 -48.45 -6.27 54.92
C LEU A 172 -47.71 -4.95 54.69
N ALA A 173 -47.86 -3.99 55.61
CA ALA A 173 -47.17 -2.71 55.53
C ALA A 173 -45.63 -2.87 55.58
N GLU A 174 -45.13 -3.76 56.42
CA GLU A 174 -43.70 -4.06 56.52
C GLU A 174 -43.16 -4.72 55.24
N ASP A 175 -43.86 -5.71 54.71
CA ASP A 175 -43.47 -6.38 53.46
C ASP A 175 -43.44 -5.39 52.28
N LYS A 176 -44.42 -4.49 52.20
CA LYS A 176 -44.45 -3.44 51.17
C LYS A 176 -43.35 -2.40 51.33
N HIS A 177 -43.03 -2.01 52.56
CA HIS A 177 -41.91 -1.10 52.83
C HIS A 177 -40.57 -1.73 52.44
N HIS A 178 -40.37 -3.01 52.74
CA HIS A 178 -39.17 -3.74 52.34
C HIS A 178 -39.05 -3.86 50.81
N GLN A 179 -40.14 -4.19 50.11
CA GLN A 179 -40.19 -4.24 48.64
C GLN A 179 -39.87 -2.87 48.01
N ALA A 180 -40.42 -1.78 48.54
CA ALA A 180 -40.14 -0.43 48.07
C ALA A 180 -38.64 -0.06 48.22
N ASN A 181 -38.04 -0.37 49.37
CA ASN A 181 -36.61 -0.13 49.60
C ASN A 181 -35.71 -0.97 48.67
N GLN A 182 -36.06 -2.24 48.43
CA GLN A 182 -35.34 -3.07 47.47
C GLN A 182 -35.47 -2.54 46.04
N MET A 183 -36.65 -2.08 45.64
CA MET A 183 -36.87 -1.48 44.33
C MET A 183 -36.08 -0.19 44.16
N ALA A 184 -36.05 0.69 45.16
CA ALA A 184 -35.24 1.90 45.15
C ALA A 184 -33.73 1.61 45.07
N ALA A 185 -33.24 0.61 45.81
CA ALA A 185 -31.84 0.19 45.76
C ALA A 185 -31.46 -0.39 44.40
N ASN A 186 -32.32 -1.23 43.81
CA ASN A 186 -32.10 -1.78 42.47
C ASN A 186 -32.13 -0.68 41.40
N LEU A 187 -33.07 0.26 41.49
CA LEU A 187 -33.15 1.41 40.58
C LEU A 187 -31.87 2.26 40.66
N GLY A 188 -31.38 2.53 41.87
CA GLY A 188 -30.11 3.24 42.09
C GLY A 188 -28.92 2.56 41.38
N LYS A 189 -28.81 1.23 41.53
CA LYS A 189 -27.77 0.43 40.83
C LYS A 189 -27.91 0.50 39.31
N THR A 190 -29.13 0.35 38.78
CA THR A 190 -29.34 0.44 37.33
C THR A 190 -29.00 1.82 36.78
N LEU A 191 -29.30 2.90 37.51
CA LEU A 191 -28.93 4.26 37.11
C LEU A 191 -27.41 4.49 37.15
N GLU A 192 -26.70 3.88 38.08
CA GLU A 192 -25.24 3.91 38.14
C GLU A 192 -24.59 3.13 36.99
N GLU A 193 -25.11 1.94 36.67
CA GLU A 193 -24.66 1.16 35.51
C GLU A 193 -24.93 1.88 34.18
N ILE A 194 -26.09 2.53 34.07
CA ILE A 194 -26.45 3.35 32.91
C ILE A 194 -25.47 4.53 32.76
N ALA A 195 -25.17 5.25 33.85
CA ALA A 195 -24.22 6.36 33.83
C ALA A 195 -22.81 5.91 33.39
N ARG A 196 -22.33 4.77 33.92
CA ARG A 196 -21.03 4.19 33.51
C ARG A 196 -21.01 3.83 32.01
N HIS A 197 -22.04 3.15 31.51
CA HIS A 197 -22.10 2.79 30.09
C HIS A 197 -22.26 4.02 29.18
N SER A 198 -22.92 5.08 29.64
CA SER A 198 -22.98 6.37 28.94
C SER A 198 -21.60 7.01 28.80
N GLU A 199 -20.80 7.03 29.87
CA GLU A 199 -19.43 7.56 29.85
C GLU A 199 -18.51 6.75 28.92
N GLU A 200 -18.58 5.42 29.00
CA GLU A 200 -17.86 4.52 28.09
C GLU A 200 -18.28 4.74 26.62
N SER A 201 -19.58 4.87 26.36
CA SER A 201 -20.10 5.12 25.01
C SER A 201 -19.65 6.47 24.47
N SER A 202 -19.60 7.51 25.32
CA SER A 202 -19.11 8.85 24.95
C SER A 202 -17.63 8.80 24.56
N SER A 203 -16.81 8.08 25.33
CA SER A 203 -15.40 7.86 25.01
C SER A 203 -15.22 7.13 23.68
N ILE A 204 -16.02 6.09 23.41
CA ILE A 204 -16.01 5.37 22.14
C ILE A 204 -16.42 6.30 20.97
N ALA A 205 -17.44 7.13 21.16
CA ALA A 205 -17.88 8.11 20.17
C ALA A 205 -16.74 9.04 19.75
N ASN A 206 -16.05 9.62 20.74
CA ASN A 206 -14.95 10.56 20.49
C ASN A 206 -13.79 9.89 19.76
N ASN A 207 -13.38 8.69 20.18
CA ASN A 207 -12.33 7.93 19.50
C ASN A 207 -12.69 7.60 18.05
N LEU A 208 -13.95 7.22 17.77
CA LEU A 208 -14.43 6.98 16.41
C LEU A 208 -14.43 8.26 15.56
N LEU A 209 -14.76 9.39 16.17
CA LEU A 209 -14.77 10.69 15.49
C LEU A 209 -13.35 11.10 15.08
N ASP A 210 -12.36 10.92 15.97
CA ASP A 210 -10.94 11.15 15.66
C ASP A 210 -10.43 10.20 14.56
N GLN A 211 -10.79 8.92 14.64
CA GLN A 211 -10.45 7.94 13.61
C GLN A 211 -11.07 8.29 12.26
N SER A 212 -12.33 8.72 12.26
CA SER A 212 -13.02 9.17 11.05
C SER A 212 -12.32 10.38 10.41
N GLN A 213 -11.90 11.36 11.20
CA GLN A 213 -11.14 12.51 10.69
C GLN A 213 -9.80 12.09 10.08
N ASN A 214 -9.09 11.18 10.73
CA ASN A 214 -7.85 10.63 10.19
C ASN A 214 -8.06 9.87 8.87
N ILE A 215 -9.17 9.12 8.74
CA ILE A 215 -9.54 8.45 7.49
C ILE A 215 -9.78 9.48 6.39
N VAL A 216 -10.55 10.55 6.66
CA VAL A 216 -10.81 11.61 5.68
C VAL A 216 -9.50 12.24 5.21
N ALA A 217 -8.61 12.64 6.13
CA ALA A 217 -7.31 13.21 5.80
C ALA A 217 -6.44 12.25 4.96
N GLY A 218 -6.41 10.96 5.31
CA GLY A 218 -5.70 9.95 4.53
C GLY A 218 -6.30 9.72 3.14
N MET A 219 -7.61 9.85 2.99
CA MET A 219 -8.27 9.75 1.68
C MET A 219 -8.02 10.98 0.79
N GLU A 220 -7.89 12.18 1.38
CA GLU A 220 -7.46 13.38 0.66
C GLU A 220 -6.04 13.21 0.11
N GLU A 221 -5.12 12.68 0.92
CA GLU A 221 -3.75 12.37 0.48
C GLU A 221 -3.73 11.30 -0.63
N ASN A 222 -4.51 10.22 -0.48
CA ASN A 222 -4.67 9.21 -1.53
C ASN A 222 -5.21 9.81 -2.83
N THR A 223 -6.18 10.72 -2.74
CA THR A 223 -6.75 11.39 -3.93
C THR A 223 -5.69 12.27 -4.61
N ALA A 224 -4.90 13.00 -3.84
CA ALA A 224 -3.79 13.80 -4.37
C ALA A 224 -2.74 12.93 -5.06
N ALA A 225 -2.29 11.84 -4.41
CA ALA A 225 -1.34 10.89 -4.98
C ALA A 225 -1.89 10.24 -6.27
N THR A 226 -3.17 9.90 -6.27
CA THR A 226 -3.86 9.33 -7.43
C THR A 226 -3.90 10.29 -8.62
N ASN A 227 -4.17 11.58 -8.37
CA ASN A 227 -4.12 12.61 -9.42
C ASN A 227 -2.70 12.81 -9.99
N GLN A 228 -1.68 12.71 -9.14
CA GLN A 228 -0.29 12.73 -9.58
C GLN A 228 0.04 11.51 -10.47
N ILE A 229 -0.42 10.31 -10.10
CA ILE A 229 -0.28 9.11 -10.93
C ILE A 229 -0.95 9.32 -12.28
N ALA A 230 -2.20 9.82 -12.31
CA ALA A 230 -2.92 10.07 -13.55
C ALA A 230 -2.17 11.07 -14.46
N THR A 231 -1.65 12.15 -13.88
CA THR A 231 -0.82 13.14 -14.61
C THR A 231 0.46 12.50 -15.14
N GLY A 232 1.16 11.72 -14.32
CA GLY A 232 2.36 11.00 -14.71
C GLY A 232 2.09 9.99 -15.84
N MET A 233 0.95 9.29 -15.81
CA MET A 233 0.55 8.39 -16.90
C MET A 233 0.30 9.14 -18.21
N GLN A 234 -0.27 10.34 -18.16
CA GLN A 234 -0.46 11.19 -19.33
C GLN A 234 0.89 11.62 -19.94
N GLU A 235 1.85 12.03 -19.09
CA GLU A 235 3.19 12.41 -19.52
C GLU A 235 3.94 11.22 -20.14
N ILE A 236 3.94 10.07 -19.47
CA ILE A 236 4.57 8.85 -19.99
C ILE A 236 3.93 8.43 -21.32
N SER A 237 2.61 8.58 -21.47
CA SER A 237 1.92 8.31 -22.74
C SER A 237 2.39 9.23 -23.86
N SER A 238 2.59 10.51 -23.58
CA SER A 238 3.12 11.47 -24.55
C SER A 238 4.54 11.11 -24.96
N THR A 239 5.41 10.83 -23.99
CA THR A 239 6.79 10.41 -24.26
C THR A 239 6.84 9.09 -25.04
N ALA A 240 5.96 8.13 -24.75
CA ALA A 240 5.88 6.89 -25.51
C ALA A 240 5.54 7.15 -26.99
N GLN A 241 4.59 8.06 -27.27
CA GLN A 241 4.25 8.46 -28.65
C GLN A 241 5.42 9.14 -29.37
N GLU A 242 6.17 10.00 -28.69
CA GLU A 242 7.38 10.61 -29.25
C GLU A 242 8.45 9.57 -29.60
N ILE A 243 8.66 8.56 -28.75
CA ILE A 243 9.60 7.48 -29.01
C ILE A 243 9.14 6.62 -30.19
N ILE A 244 7.83 6.34 -30.32
CA ILE A 244 7.28 5.61 -31.49
C ILE A 244 7.59 6.37 -32.78
N ALA A 245 7.33 7.68 -32.82
CA ALA A 245 7.62 8.50 -33.99
C ALA A 245 9.13 8.51 -34.34
N ALA A 246 9.99 8.62 -33.32
CA ALA A 246 11.44 8.54 -33.52
C ALA A 246 11.88 7.14 -34.02
N ALA A 247 11.26 6.07 -33.54
CA ALA A 247 11.55 4.71 -34.01
C ALA A 247 11.14 4.51 -35.47
N GLU A 248 10.00 5.07 -35.90
CA GLU A 248 9.58 5.08 -37.31
C GLU A 248 10.56 5.86 -38.21
N GLU A 249 11.03 7.03 -37.75
CA GLU A 249 12.04 7.80 -38.46
C GLU A 249 13.35 7.02 -38.61
N ILE A 250 13.81 6.36 -37.54
CA ILE A 250 15.01 5.52 -37.59
C ILE A 250 14.81 4.32 -38.52
N ALA A 251 13.64 3.68 -38.52
CA ALA A 251 13.35 2.60 -39.46
C ALA A 251 13.46 3.07 -40.92
N SER A 252 12.96 4.26 -41.23
CA SER A 252 13.12 4.88 -42.56
C SER A 252 14.58 5.15 -42.90
N MET A 253 15.36 5.72 -41.96
CA MET A 253 16.79 5.96 -42.15
C MET A 253 17.58 4.67 -42.37
N LEU A 254 17.23 3.57 -41.69
CA LEU A 254 17.87 2.27 -41.89
C LEU A 254 17.61 1.71 -43.29
N ASN A 255 16.42 1.95 -43.85
CA ASN A 255 16.11 1.56 -45.22
C ASN A 255 16.97 2.33 -46.25
N ASP A 256 17.12 3.66 -46.07
CA ASP A 256 18.04 4.46 -46.89
C ASP A 256 19.50 3.99 -46.75
N LEU A 257 19.94 3.69 -45.53
CA LEU A 257 21.30 3.19 -45.28
C LEU A 257 21.53 1.83 -45.95
N THR A 258 20.52 0.95 -45.95
CA THR A 258 20.56 -0.35 -46.63
C THR A 258 20.75 -0.17 -48.13
N GLN A 259 19.98 0.74 -48.74
CA GLN A 259 20.11 1.05 -50.15
C GLN A 259 21.51 1.61 -50.47
N LYS A 260 21.98 2.61 -49.72
CA LYS A 260 23.33 3.20 -49.93
C LYS A 260 24.45 2.20 -49.73
N SER A 261 24.29 1.25 -48.80
CA SER A 261 25.25 0.17 -48.60
C SER A 261 25.29 -0.78 -49.80
N ALA A 262 24.12 -1.13 -50.37
CA ALA A 262 24.04 -1.93 -51.58
C ALA A 262 24.67 -1.21 -52.79
N GLU A 263 24.40 0.10 -52.95
CA GLU A 263 25.04 0.94 -53.98
C GLU A 263 26.57 0.99 -53.80
N GLY A 264 27.05 1.18 -52.57
CA GLY A 264 28.48 1.15 -52.26
C GLY A 264 29.13 -0.19 -52.58
N ASN A 265 28.42 -1.30 -52.36
CA ASN A 265 28.89 -2.64 -52.69
C ASN A 265 29.05 -2.84 -54.21
N GLN A 266 28.08 -2.34 -54.98
CA GLN A 266 28.14 -2.35 -56.45
C GLN A 266 29.32 -1.48 -56.93
N GLN A 267 29.51 -0.30 -56.34
CA GLN A 267 30.61 0.60 -56.67
C GLN A 267 31.98 -0.05 -56.43
N ALA A 268 32.15 -0.79 -55.32
CA ALA A 268 33.37 -1.57 -55.08
C ALA A 268 33.63 -2.56 -56.21
N GLN A 269 32.64 -3.36 -56.59
CA GLN A 269 32.79 -4.35 -57.66
C GLN A 269 33.16 -3.71 -59.00
N ASP A 270 32.58 -2.55 -59.32
CA ASP A 270 32.91 -1.81 -60.53
C ASP A 270 34.34 -1.27 -60.51
N ILE A 271 34.82 -0.79 -59.36
CA ILE A 271 36.23 -0.39 -59.17
C ILE A 271 37.15 -1.60 -59.35
N GLU A 272 36.79 -2.76 -58.79
CA GLU A 272 37.56 -4.00 -58.92
C GLU A 272 37.74 -4.39 -60.40
N LYS A 273 36.64 -4.38 -61.15
CA LYS A 273 36.62 -4.68 -62.57
C LYS A 273 37.52 -3.72 -63.37
N ARG A 274 37.41 -2.42 -63.10
CA ARG A 274 38.25 -1.39 -63.75
C ARG A 274 39.73 -1.57 -63.42
N ALA A 275 40.04 -1.92 -62.17
CA ALA A 275 41.40 -2.17 -61.72
C ALA A 275 42.04 -3.38 -62.43
N LEU A 276 41.27 -4.47 -62.60
CA LEU A 276 41.68 -5.63 -63.39
C LEU A 276 41.92 -5.28 -64.87
N THR A 277 41.06 -4.43 -65.46
CA THR A 277 41.26 -3.95 -66.83
C THR A 277 42.56 -3.15 -66.98
N ILE A 278 42.84 -2.22 -66.06
CA ILE A 278 44.08 -1.42 -66.07
C ILE A 278 45.31 -2.33 -66.00
N GLN A 279 45.27 -3.34 -65.12
CA GLN A 279 46.37 -4.31 -65.01
C GLN A 279 46.59 -5.07 -66.32
N ALA A 280 45.53 -5.60 -66.91
CA ALA A 280 45.62 -6.35 -68.17
C ALA A 280 46.10 -5.47 -69.35
N GLU A 281 45.64 -4.21 -69.42
CA GLU A 281 46.06 -3.27 -70.46
C GLU A 281 47.52 -2.84 -70.28
N ALA A 282 47.98 -2.61 -69.05
CA ALA A 282 49.37 -2.29 -68.75
C ALA A 282 50.31 -3.45 -69.12
N ASP A 283 49.95 -4.68 -68.77
CA ASP A 283 50.73 -5.88 -69.14
C ASP A 283 50.77 -6.08 -70.66
N LYS A 284 49.65 -5.87 -71.35
CA LYS A 284 49.58 -5.95 -72.82
C LYS A 284 50.46 -4.89 -73.48
N ALA A 285 50.38 -3.64 -73.01
CA ALA A 285 51.19 -2.53 -73.53
C ALA A 285 52.68 -2.77 -73.29
N LYS A 286 53.06 -3.25 -72.10
CA LYS A 286 54.44 -3.63 -71.77
C LYS A 286 54.98 -4.70 -72.71
N ASN A 287 54.24 -5.79 -72.90
CA ASN A 287 54.66 -6.88 -73.77
C ASN A 287 54.78 -6.43 -75.24
N HIS A 288 53.86 -5.58 -75.71
CA HIS A 288 53.94 -5.01 -77.05
C HIS A 288 55.18 -4.12 -77.23
N THR A 289 55.46 -3.24 -76.27
CA THR A 289 56.64 -2.36 -76.30
C THR A 289 57.95 -3.14 -76.20
N LEU A 290 58.01 -4.21 -75.40
CA LEU A 290 59.16 -5.12 -75.37
C LEU A 290 59.37 -5.84 -76.72
N GLY A 291 58.29 -6.21 -77.40
CA GLY A 291 58.38 -6.75 -78.76
C GLY A 291 58.97 -5.76 -79.76
N ILE A 292 58.53 -4.50 -79.71
CA ILE A 292 59.10 -3.41 -80.54
C ILE A 292 60.57 -3.18 -80.20
N TYR A 293 60.93 -3.15 -78.91
CA TYR A 293 62.30 -3.01 -78.45
C TYR A 293 63.21 -4.09 -79.05
N GLN A 294 62.78 -5.37 -79.01
CA GLN A 294 63.53 -6.49 -79.57
C GLN A 294 63.67 -6.40 -81.09
N ASP A 295 62.61 -6.00 -81.81
CA ASP A 295 62.66 -5.80 -83.27
C ASP A 295 63.62 -4.69 -83.67
N ILE A 296 63.57 -3.53 -82.99
CA ILE A 296 64.50 -2.42 -83.25
C ILE A 296 65.93 -2.84 -82.95
N GLN A 297 66.18 -3.51 -81.83
CA GLN A 297 67.51 -3.99 -81.48
C GLN A 297 68.09 -4.93 -82.55
N ALA A 298 67.27 -5.87 -83.05
CA ALA A 298 67.68 -6.77 -84.12
C ALA A 298 67.98 -6.03 -85.45
N ARG A 299 67.12 -5.08 -85.84
CA ARG A 299 67.32 -4.25 -87.03
C ARG A 299 68.56 -3.38 -86.96
N VAL A 300 68.85 -2.80 -85.79
CA VAL A 300 70.08 -2.01 -85.57
C VAL A 300 71.31 -2.90 -85.72
N GLN A 301 71.29 -4.09 -85.11
CA GLN A 301 72.39 -5.05 -85.23
C GLN A 301 72.61 -5.49 -86.69
N GLN A 302 71.53 -5.71 -87.45
CA GLN A 302 71.62 -5.99 -88.88
C GLN A 302 72.19 -4.81 -89.66
N ALA A 303 71.70 -3.59 -89.42
CA ALA A 303 72.19 -2.39 -90.09
C ALA A 303 73.68 -2.12 -89.81
N MET A 304 74.17 -2.44 -88.61
CA MET A 304 75.61 -2.38 -88.29
C MET A 304 76.44 -3.34 -89.12
N GLU A 305 75.93 -4.56 -89.35
CA GLU A 305 76.63 -5.54 -90.19
C GLU A 305 76.66 -5.09 -91.65
N GLU A 306 75.54 -4.57 -92.17
CA GLU A 306 75.46 -4.01 -93.52
C GLU A 306 76.37 -2.77 -93.69
N ALA A 307 76.48 -1.94 -92.66
CA ALA A 307 77.35 -0.75 -92.66
C ALA A 307 78.85 -1.07 -92.74
N ARG A 308 79.29 -2.32 -92.49
CA ARG A 308 80.69 -2.73 -92.70
C ARG A 308 81.18 -2.52 -94.13
N VAL A 309 80.27 -2.45 -95.11
CA VAL A 309 80.63 -2.17 -96.51
C VAL A 309 81.30 -0.79 -96.65
N VAL A 310 80.98 0.17 -95.78
CA VAL A 310 81.61 1.51 -95.80
C VAL A 310 83.10 1.42 -95.47
N GLU A 311 83.49 0.53 -94.55
CA GLU A 311 84.90 0.26 -94.24
C GLU A 311 85.62 -0.37 -95.43
N GLN A 312 84.94 -1.24 -96.18
CA GLN A 312 85.48 -1.83 -97.39
C GLN A 312 85.69 -0.78 -98.49
N ILE A 313 84.76 0.17 -98.65
CA ILE A 313 84.89 1.29 -99.60
C ILE A 313 86.09 2.17 -99.22
N SER A 314 86.26 2.50 -97.94
CA SER A 314 87.42 3.24 -97.45
C SER A 314 88.74 2.51 -97.77
N GLY A 315 88.79 1.20 -97.53
CA GLY A 315 89.95 0.37 -97.86
C GLY A 315 90.24 0.26 -99.38
N LEU A 316 89.20 0.22 -100.22
CA LEU A 316 89.34 0.27 -101.68
C LEU A 316 89.84 1.64 -102.13
N ALA A 317 89.28 2.72 -101.59
CA ALA A 317 89.72 4.09 -101.87
C ALA A 317 91.21 4.25 -101.53
N GLN A 318 91.67 3.76 -100.38
CA GLN A 318 93.09 3.81 -100.00
C GLN A 318 94.01 3.04 -100.99
N LYS A 319 93.55 1.90 -101.52
CA LYS A 319 94.29 1.17 -102.56
C LYS A 319 94.35 1.96 -103.88
N ILE A 320 93.26 2.62 -104.26
CA ILE A 320 93.22 3.46 -105.47
C ILE A 320 94.14 4.68 -105.31
N ALA A 321 94.15 5.34 -104.13
CA ALA A 321 95.12 6.40 -103.82
C ALA A 321 96.56 5.91 -104.01
N ALA A 322 96.91 4.74 -103.46
CA ALA A 322 98.25 4.18 -103.63
C ALA A 322 98.61 3.90 -105.10
N ILE A 323 97.64 3.43 -105.91
CA ILE A 323 97.83 3.23 -107.36
C ILE A 323 97.98 4.58 -108.07
N ALA A 324 97.17 5.59 -107.72
CA ALA A 324 97.25 6.93 -108.27
C ALA A 324 98.62 7.57 -107.97
N ASP A 325 99.09 7.50 -106.73
CA ASP A 325 100.42 7.98 -106.32
C ASP A 325 101.54 7.26 -107.07
N GLN A 326 101.45 5.94 -107.19
CA GLN A 326 102.41 5.13 -107.95
C GLN A 326 102.40 5.50 -109.45
N THR A 327 101.22 5.74 -110.02
CA THR A 327 101.04 6.14 -111.42
C THR A 327 101.57 7.55 -111.66
N ASN A 328 101.34 8.46 -110.72
CA ASN A 328 101.87 9.82 -110.74
C ASN A 328 103.41 9.80 -110.73
N LEU A 329 104.00 8.96 -109.88
CA LEU A 329 105.46 8.77 -109.79
C LEU A 329 106.04 8.14 -111.07
N LEU A 330 105.36 7.15 -111.66
CA LEU A 330 105.72 6.57 -112.95
C LEU A 330 105.62 7.59 -114.10
N ALA A 331 104.56 8.39 -114.12
CA ALA A 331 104.33 9.44 -115.10
C ALA A 331 105.39 10.55 -114.98
N LEU A 332 105.76 10.94 -113.76
CA LEU A 332 106.84 11.88 -113.50
C LEU A 332 108.19 11.34 -114.02
N ASN A 333 108.50 10.07 -113.74
CA ASN A 333 109.71 9.43 -114.26
C ASN A 333 109.71 9.37 -115.80
N ALA A 334 108.57 9.07 -116.41
CA ALA A 334 108.41 9.07 -117.86
C ALA A 334 108.54 10.47 -118.48
N ALA A 335 108.01 11.51 -117.82
CA ALA A 335 108.15 12.90 -118.24
C ALA A 335 109.62 13.38 -118.16
N ILE A 336 110.34 12.98 -117.10
CA ILE A 336 111.77 13.25 -116.95
C ILE A 336 112.58 12.58 -118.07
N GLU A 337 112.33 11.30 -118.37
CA GLU A 337 113.06 10.57 -119.41
C GLU A 337 112.71 11.06 -120.83
N ALA A 338 111.45 11.47 -121.05
CA ALA A 338 111.02 12.11 -122.29
C ALA A 338 111.68 13.49 -122.50
N ALA A 339 111.85 14.29 -121.44
CA ALA A 339 112.62 15.53 -121.49
C ALA A 339 114.11 15.27 -121.78
N ARG A 340 114.66 14.16 -121.28
CA ARG A 340 116.04 13.71 -121.49
C ARG A 340 116.32 13.29 -122.94
N ALA A 341 115.32 12.74 -123.64
CA ALA A 341 115.39 12.34 -125.05
C ALA A 341 115.28 13.52 -126.06
N GLY A 342 115.10 14.76 -125.59
CA GLY A 342 115.07 15.96 -126.43
C GLY A 342 113.93 15.98 -127.46
N GLU A 343 114.20 16.37 -128.71
CA GLU A 343 113.18 16.46 -129.78
C GLU A 343 112.53 15.11 -130.10
N HIS A 344 113.24 13.98 -129.93
CA HIS A 344 112.70 12.63 -130.14
C HIS A 344 111.72 12.19 -129.04
N GLY A 345 111.70 12.85 -127.88
CA GLY A 345 110.85 12.54 -126.72
C GLY A 345 109.57 13.37 -126.61
N ARG A 346 109.35 14.38 -127.47
CA ARG A 346 108.21 15.33 -127.34
C ARG A 346 106.84 14.64 -127.29
N GLY A 347 106.61 13.61 -128.10
CA GLY A 347 105.35 12.86 -128.09
C GLY A 347 105.13 12.09 -126.78
N PHE A 348 106.19 11.50 -126.21
CA PHE A 348 106.15 10.81 -124.92
C PHE A 348 105.99 11.77 -123.74
N ALA A 349 106.56 12.98 -123.82
CA ALA A 349 106.41 14.00 -122.78
C ALA A 349 104.95 14.46 -122.63
N VAL A 350 104.22 14.62 -123.75
CA VAL A 350 102.80 14.98 -123.74
C VAL A 350 101.95 13.87 -123.12
N VAL A 351 102.23 12.60 -123.45
CA VAL A 351 101.51 11.46 -122.87
C VAL A 351 101.82 11.33 -121.38
N ALA A 352 103.09 11.48 -120.98
CA ALA A 352 103.48 11.40 -119.58
C ALA A 352 102.82 12.50 -118.72
N GLU A 353 102.74 13.73 -119.22
CA GLU A 353 102.05 14.82 -118.53
C GLU A 353 100.52 14.58 -118.43
N GLU A 354 99.90 14.02 -119.47
CA GLU A 354 98.47 13.67 -119.42
C GLU A 354 98.20 12.52 -118.42
N VAL A 355 99.08 11.52 -118.35
CA VAL A 355 98.99 10.44 -117.34
C VAL A 355 99.22 10.98 -115.93
N ARG A 356 100.14 11.94 -115.77
CA ARG A 356 100.39 12.63 -114.49
C ARG A 356 99.14 13.35 -114.01
N LYS A 357 98.50 14.12 -114.90
CA LYS A 357 97.26 14.83 -114.62
C LYS A 357 96.10 13.88 -114.28
N LEU A 358 95.94 12.78 -115.02
CA LEU A 358 94.94 11.75 -114.71
C LEU A 358 95.18 11.10 -113.34
N ALA A 359 96.43 10.90 -112.95
CA ALA A 359 96.79 10.37 -111.64
C ALA A 359 96.51 11.38 -110.50
N GLU A 360 96.80 12.66 -110.71
CA GLU A 360 96.44 13.75 -109.77
C GLU A 360 94.91 13.89 -109.62
N ASP A 361 94.15 13.85 -110.72
CA ASP A 361 92.68 13.87 -110.72
C ASP A 361 92.08 12.62 -110.02
N ALA A 362 92.68 11.45 -110.22
CA ALA A 362 92.31 10.22 -109.52
C ALA A 362 92.56 10.33 -108.01
N SER A 363 93.68 10.91 -107.59
CA SER A 363 94.00 11.13 -106.17
C SER A 363 93.00 12.08 -105.51
N SER A 364 92.70 13.22 -106.15
CA SER A 364 91.67 14.17 -105.70
C SER A 364 90.26 13.55 -105.59
N THR A 365 89.91 12.68 -106.55
CA THR A 365 88.65 11.92 -106.50
C THR A 365 88.63 10.94 -105.32
N VAL A 366 89.74 10.26 -105.03
CA VAL A 366 89.87 9.37 -103.89
C VAL A 366 89.77 10.12 -102.55
N GLU A 367 90.40 11.29 -102.42
CA GLU A 367 90.26 12.15 -101.23
C GLU A 367 88.79 12.53 -100.99
N SER A 368 88.06 12.84 -102.06
CA SER A 368 86.61 13.12 -102.00
C SER A 368 85.81 11.90 -101.54
N ILE A 369 86.14 10.69 -102.03
CA ILE A 369 85.52 9.43 -101.58
C ILE A 369 85.82 9.20 -100.09
N GLN A 370 87.05 9.38 -99.64
CA GLN A 370 87.44 9.22 -98.24
C GLN A 370 86.68 10.20 -97.33
N SER A 371 86.61 11.48 -97.71
CA SER A 371 85.82 12.48 -96.99
C SER A 371 84.34 12.09 -96.89
N LEU A 372 83.73 11.61 -97.99
CA LEU A 372 82.34 11.16 -97.99
C LEU A 372 82.14 9.93 -97.11
N THR A 373 83.02 8.93 -97.18
CA THR A 373 82.95 7.74 -96.32
C THR A 373 83.11 8.08 -94.84
N HIS A 374 83.94 9.06 -94.50
CA HIS A 374 84.09 9.56 -93.13
C HIS A 374 82.80 10.25 -92.65
N GLN A 375 82.17 11.07 -93.48
CA GLN A 375 80.88 11.69 -93.16
C GLN A 375 79.77 10.65 -92.97
N VAL A 376 79.71 9.62 -93.82
CA VAL A 376 78.75 8.51 -93.70
C VAL A 376 78.98 7.73 -92.40
N ARG A 377 80.24 7.45 -92.05
CA ARG A 377 80.58 6.79 -90.78
C ARG A 377 80.18 7.62 -89.57
N ALA A 378 80.48 8.91 -89.56
CA ALA A 378 80.08 9.81 -88.48
C ALA A 378 78.55 9.88 -88.33
N ALA A 379 77.80 9.88 -89.44
CA ALA A 379 76.33 9.84 -89.40
C ALA A 379 75.81 8.50 -88.84
N LEU A 380 76.43 7.37 -89.19
CA LEU A 380 76.13 6.05 -88.63
C LEU A 380 76.40 5.97 -87.13
N ASP A 381 77.55 6.45 -86.67
CA ASP A 381 77.91 6.45 -85.25
C ASP A 381 76.90 7.28 -84.43
N ASN A 382 76.53 8.48 -84.92
CA ASN A 382 75.47 9.30 -84.30
C ASN A 382 74.11 8.59 -84.30
N LEU A 383 73.75 7.88 -85.38
CA LEU A 383 72.50 7.12 -85.45
C LEU A 383 72.47 5.99 -84.41
N LEU A 384 73.60 5.29 -84.23
CA LEU A 384 73.73 4.22 -83.24
C LEU A 384 73.63 4.74 -81.81
N GLU A 385 74.30 5.86 -81.51
CA GLU A 385 74.23 6.49 -80.19
C GLU A 385 72.81 6.94 -79.85
N ASN A 386 72.13 7.61 -80.79
CA ASN A 386 70.74 8.03 -80.62
C ASN A 386 69.79 6.83 -80.45
N THR A 387 69.99 5.77 -81.24
CA THR A 387 69.15 4.57 -81.15
C THR A 387 69.40 3.81 -79.85
N SER A 388 70.64 3.72 -79.40
CA SER A 388 70.99 3.12 -78.10
C SER A 388 70.34 3.89 -76.95
N SER A 389 70.40 5.23 -76.99
CA SER A 389 69.76 6.09 -75.99
C SER A 389 68.24 5.92 -75.98
N MET A 390 67.62 5.79 -77.16
CA MET A 390 66.18 5.52 -77.29
C MET A 390 65.80 4.14 -76.74
N LEU A 391 66.60 3.10 -77.03
CA LEU A 391 66.39 1.77 -76.49
C LEU A 391 66.55 1.75 -74.97
N GLU A 392 67.54 2.46 -74.42
CA GLU A 392 67.70 2.60 -72.96
C GLU A 392 66.47 3.26 -72.32
N PHE A 393 65.98 4.37 -72.90
CA PHE A 393 64.77 5.04 -72.45
C PHE A 393 63.55 4.11 -72.47
N ILE A 394 63.35 3.35 -73.56
CA ILE A 394 62.24 2.39 -73.66
C ILE A 394 62.34 1.33 -72.55
N ASN A 395 63.52 0.74 -72.36
CA ASN A 395 63.70 -0.37 -71.41
C ASN A 395 63.69 0.08 -69.95
N LYS A 396 64.21 1.27 -69.64
CA LYS A 396 64.35 1.76 -68.28
C LYS A 396 63.14 2.54 -67.81
N ASP A 397 62.65 3.45 -68.62
CA ASP A 397 61.60 4.38 -68.23
C ASP A 397 60.22 3.84 -68.64
N ILE A 398 60.00 3.56 -69.93
CA ILE A 398 58.67 3.14 -70.42
C ILE A 398 58.24 1.79 -69.83
N VAL A 399 59.12 0.79 -69.79
CA VAL A 399 58.79 -0.52 -69.17
C VAL A 399 58.51 -0.37 -67.68
N ASN A 400 59.20 0.54 -66.98
CA ASN A 400 58.96 0.80 -65.57
C ASN A 400 57.64 1.54 -65.33
N ASP A 401 57.26 2.46 -66.22
CA ASP A 401 55.95 3.13 -66.19
C ASP A 401 54.82 2.11 -66.31
N TYR A 402 54.93 1.12 -67.21
CA TYR A 402 53.93 0.05 -67.30
C TYR A 402 53.88 -0.83 -66.04
N ASN A 403 55.02 -1.15 -65.43
CA ASN A 403 55.03 -1.87 -64.15
C ASN A 403 54.31 -1.07 -63.05
N THR A 404 54.53 0.24 -63.02
CA THR A 404 53.88 1.15 -62.07
C THR A 404 52.37 1.21 -62.32
N MET A 405 51.92 1.29 -63.57
CA MET A 405 50.50 1.23 -63.92
C MET A 405 49.84 -0.11 -63.54
N ALA A 406 50.53 -1.23 -63.75
CA ALA A 406 50.04 -2.53 -63.30
C ALA A 406 49.91 -2.59 -61.77
N GLN A 407 50.88 -2.02 -61.03
CA GLN A 407 50.82 -1.91 -59.57
C GLN A 407 49.67 -1.01 -59.08
N ILE A 408 49.36 0.08 -59.77
CA ILE A 408 48.20 0.92 -59.48
C ILE A 408 46.90 0.10 -59.62
N GLY A 409 46.80 -0.74 -60.65
CA GLY A 409 45.70 -1.70 -60.79
C GLY A 409 45.59 -2.65 -59.59
N VAL A 410 46.71 -3.19 -59.10
CA VAL A 410 46.70 -4.03 -57.88
C VAL A 410 46.21 -3.26 -56.66
N GLN A 411 46.70 -2.04 -56.44
CA GLN A 411 46.29 -1.20 -55.30
C GLN A 411 44.79 -0.87 -55.34
N TYR A 412 44.26 -0.46 -56.50
CA TYR A 412 42.83 -0.18 -56.64
C TYR A 412 41.94 -1.41 -56.40
N ARG A 413 42.42 -2.60 -56.78
CA ARG A 413 41.73 -3.85 -56.45
C ARG A 413 41.70 -4.12 -54.94
N GLU A 414 42.80 -3.86 -54.24
CA GLU A 414 42.86 -4.01 -52.78
C GLU A 414 41.97 -2.99 -52.06
N ASP A 415 41.96 -1.75 -52.53
CA ASP A 415 41.10 -0.69 -51.98
C ASP A 415 39.63 -0.97 -52.22
N SER A 416 39.26 -1.45 -53.41
CA SER A 416 37.90 -1.95 -53.69
C SER A 416 37.49 -3.05 -52.70
N ASN A 417 38.36 -4.04 -52.47
CA ASN A 417 38.08 -5.12 -51.51
C ASN A 417 37.95 -4.60 -50.06
N ARG A 418 38.70 -3.57 -49.68
CA ARG A 418 38.50 -2.88 -48.39
C ARG A 418 37.15 -2.18 -48.33
N PHE A 419 36.77 -1.48 -49.39
CA PHE A 419 35.47 -0.80 -49.47
C PHE A 419 34.29 -1.79 -49.39
N TYR A 420 34.37 -2.90 -50.13
CA TYR A 420 33.38 -4.00 -50.07
C TYR A 420 33.21 -4.57 -48.65
N ARG A 421 34.32 -4.78 -47.93
CA ARG A 421 34.25 -5.24 -46.54
C ARG A 421 33.59 -4.19 -45.62
N LEU A 422 33.87 -2.92 -45.85
CA LEU A 422 33.29 -1.82 -45.07
C LEU A 422 31.76 -1.73 -45.28
N THR A 423 31.29 -1.82 -46.52
CA THR A 423 29.85 -1.83 -46.84
C THR A 423 29.16 -3.07 -46.27
N SER A 424 29.80 -4.24 -46.36
CA SER A 424 29.28 -5.47 -45.74
C SER A 424 29.16 -5.32 -44.22
N LEU A 425 30.13 -4.69 -43.55
CA LEU A 425 30.07 -4.44 -42.11
C LEU A 425 28.96 -3.44 -41.75
N PHE A 426 28.74 -2.41 -42.57
CA PHE A 426 27.59 -1.52 -42.40
C PHE A 426 26.25 -2.26 -42.51
N ASN A 427 26.09 -3.16 -43.47
CA ASN A 427 24.88 -3.98 -43.60
C ASN A 427 24.62 -4.84 -42.34
N GLU A 428 25.68 -5.42 -41.76
CA GLU A 428 25.53 -6.16 -40.49
C GLU A 428 25.07 -5.24 -39.35
N GLN A 429 25.65 -4.04 -39.23
CA GLN A 429 25.26 -3.06 -38.21
C GLN A 429 23.84 -2.56 -38.41
N ILE A 430 23.42 -2.29 -39.65
CA ILE A 430 22.03 -1.95 -39.99
C ILE A 430 21.08 -3.04 -39.48
N GLY A 431 21.40 -4.31 -39.73
CA GLY A 431 20.61 -5.44 -39.25
C GLY A 431 20.48 -5.49 -37.73
N ARG A 432 21.57 -5.20 -37.00
CA ARG A 432 21.55 -5.11 -35.54
C ARG A 432 20.68 -3.95 -35.04
N ILE A 433 20.79 -2.76 -35.64
CA ILE A 433 19.98 -1.59 -35.24
C ILE A 433 18.49 -1.87 -35.54
N SER A 434 18.18 -2.49 -36.69
CA SER A 434 16.81 -2.89 -37.04
C SER A 434 16.22 -3.86 -35.99
N ALA A 435 16.99 -4.85 -35.55
CA ALA A 435 16.56 -5.75 -34.48
C ALA A 435 16.32 -5.01 -33.15
N SER A 436 17.19 -4.09 -32.76
CA SER A 436 17.00 -3.25 -31.58
C SER A 436 15.75 -2.36 -31.68
N MET A 437 15.44 -1.83 -32.87
CA MET A 437 14.22 -1.04 -33.09
C MET A 437 12.95 -1.88 -32.95
N MET A 438 12.95 -3.13 -33.42
CA MET A 438 11.82 -4.04 -33.17
C MET A 438 11.62 -4.32 -31.68
N GLN A 439 12.71 -4.46 -30.90
CA GLN A 439 12.63 -4.61 -29.44
C GLN A 439 12.10 -3.36 -28.75
N ILE A 440 12.52 -2.17 -29.20
CA ILE A 440 12.00 -0.88 -28.69
C ILE A 440 10.50 -0.79 -28.94
N ASN A 441 10.03 -1.10 -30.14
CA ASN A 441 8.59 -1.08 -30.45
C ASN A 441 7.79 -2.04 -29.55
N HIS A 442 8.26 -3.27 -29.35
CA HIS A 442 7.60 -4.22 -28.44
C HIS A 442 7.59 -3.71 -26.98
N ALA A 443 8.68 -3.07 -26.53
CA ALA A 443 8.74 -2.47 -25.21
C ALA A 443 7.75 -1.30 -25.06
N LEU A 444 7.54 -0.50 -26.11
CA LEU A 444 6.57 0.61 -26.14
C LEU A 444 5.12 0.13 -26.15
N GLU A 445 4.82 -0.94 -26.88
CA GLU A 445 3.50 -1.59 -26.82
C GLU A 445 3.20 -2.08 -25.39
N SER A 446 4.19 -2.72 -24.77
CA SER A 446 4.08 -3.18 -23.37
C SER A 446 3.91 -2.00 -22.40
N ALA A 447 4.68 -0.93 -22.59
CA ALA A 447 4.57 0.28 -21.78
C ALA A 447 3.17 0.92 -21.92
N THR A 448 2.62 0.95 -23.13
CA THR A 448 1.26 1.47 -23.38
C THR A 448 0.20 0.64 -22.65
N GLY A 449 0.35 -0.68 -22.61
CA GLY A 449 -0.50 -1.55 -21.79
C GLY A 449 -0.42 -1.21 -20.30
N ILE A 450 0.79 -1.03 -19.76
CA ILE A 450 1.02 -0.66 -18.36
C ILE A 450 0.42 0.71 -18.03
N ILE A 451 0.54 1.68 -18.93
CA ILE A 451 -0.05 3.03 -18.77
C ILE A 451 -1.57 2.92 -18.66
N GLN A 452 -2.22 2.15 -19.53
CA GLN A 452 -3.67 1.95 -19.49
C GLN A 452 -4.12 1.26 -18.19
N GLU A 453 -3.42 0.21 -17.78
CA GLU A 453 -3.72 -0.51 -16.54
C GLU A 453 -3.50 0.37 -15.30
N SER A 454 -2.42 1.15 -15.28
CA SER A 454 -2.10 2.07 -14.18
C SER A 454 -3.11 3.23 -14.09
N ALA A 455 -3.55 3.76 -15.23
CA ALA A 455 -4.60 4.78 -15.28
C ALA A 455 -5.95 4.23 -14.77
N ALA A 456 -6.31 3.01 -15.16
CA ALA A 456 -7.50 2.34 -14.65
C ALA A 456 -7.39 2.09 -13.13
N GLY A 457 -6.24 1.59 -12.66
CA GLY A 457 -5.97 1.37 -11.24
C GLY A 457 -6.01 2.66 -10.41
N ALA A 458 -5.47 3.76 -10.93
CA ALA A 458 -5.59 5.08 -10.31
C ALA A 458 -7.07 5.49 -10.19
N GLN A 459 -7.86 5.31 -11.25
CA GLN A 459 -9.28 5.64 -11.22
C GLN A 459 -10.09 4.77 -10.24
N ASP A 460 -9.69 3.51 -10.04
CA ASP A 460 -10.26 2.63 -9.02
C ASP A 460 -9.94 3.10 -7.60
N ILE A 461 -8.69 3.51 -7.35
CA ILE A 461 -8.26 4.08 -6.07
C ILE A 461 -9.00 5.38 -5.76
N ALA A 462 -9.18 6.26 -6.75
CA ALA A 462 -9.97 7.49 -6.58
C ALA A 462 -11.41 7.17 -6.14
N ARG A 463 -12.08 6.23 -6.82
CA ARG A 463 -13.45 5.81 -6.47
C ARG A 463 -13.53 5.18 -5.08
N ALA A 464 -12.55 4.35 -4.72
CA ALA A 464 -12.46 3.75 -3.39
C ALA A 464 -12.24 4.81 -2.31
N SER A 465 -11.41 5.82 -2.59
CA SER A 465 -11.13 6.92 -1.66
C SER A 465 -12.37 7.77 -1.41
N GLU A 466 -13.12 8.13 -2.46
CA GLU A 466 -14.42 8.81 -2.30
C GLU A 466 -15.42 7.99 -1.47
N ALA A 467 -15.49 6.67 -1.70
CA ALA A 467 -16.38 5.80 -0.95
C ALA A 467 -15.98 5.72 0.54
N ALA A 468 -14.68 5.66 0.83
CA ALA A 468 -14.15 5.67 2.19
C ALA A 468 -14.41 7.01 2.90
N THR A 469 -14.24 8.14 2.22
CA THR A 469 -14.60 9.47 2.75
C THR A 469 -16.08 9.53 3.13
N ARG A 470 -16.98 9.11 2.24
CA ARG A 470 -18.43 9.06 2.55
C ARG A 470 -18.76 8.15 3.74
N ALA A 471 -18.08 7.00 3.85
CA ALA A 471 -18.27 6.10 4.98
C ALA A 471 -17.79 6.73 6.31
N ALA A 472 -16.65 7.42 6.29
CA ALA A 472 -16.14 8.16 7.43
C ALA A 472 -17.10 9.29 7.85
N GLU A 473 -17.59 10.10 6.91
CA GLU A 473 -18.61 11.13 7.17
C GLU A 473 -19.87 10.54 7.84
N SER A 474 -20.33 9.37 7.39
CA SER A 474 -21.45 8.67 8.02
C SER A 474 -21.15 8.21 9.45
N ILE A 475 -19.93 7.77 9.74
CA ILE A 475 -19.49 7.40 11.10
C ILE A 475 -19.46 8.64 11.99
N SER A 476 -18.91 9.74 11.49
CA SER A 476 -18.87 11.03 12.21
C SER A 476 -20.28 11.48 12.61
N ASN A 477 -21.23 11.45 11.66
CA ASN A 477 -22.63 11.78 11.93
C ASN A 477 -23.27 10.84 12.97
N ALA A 478 -23.00 9.54 12.90
CA ALA A 478 -23.51 8.58 13.87
C ALA A 478 -22.94 8.82 15.29
N CYS A 479 -21.66 9.17 15.39
CA CYS A 479 -21.02 9.52 16.67
C CYS A 479 -21.62 10.79 17.27
N GLN A 480 -21.91 11.80 16.42
CA GLN A 480 -22.57 13.02 16.86
C GLN A 480 -23.98 12.73 17.41
N GLN A 481 -24.77 11.91 16.72
CA GLN A 481 -26.08 11.50 17.21
C GLN A 481 -25.99 10.71 18.52
N MET A 482 -25.00 9.82 18.64
CA MET A 482 -24.77 9.06 19.86
C MET A 482 -24.41 9.97 21.04
N ALA A 483 -23.61 11.01 20.83
CA ALA A 483 -23.28 12.00 21.85
C ALA A 483 -24.52 12.77 22.34
N GLU A 484 -25.42 13.15 21.43
CA GLU A 484 -26.70 13.78 21.81
C GLU A 484 -27.59 12.84 22.63
N ASP A 485 -27.66 11.57 22.24
CA ASP A 485 -28.51 10.59 22.94
C ASP A 485 -27.95 10.25 24.32
N ILE A 486 -26.62 10.22 24.49
CA ILE A 486 -25.96 10.10 25.80
C ILE A 486 -26.32 11.29 26.70
N GLN A 487 -26.27 12.52 26.18
CA GLN A 487 -26.66 13.70 26.95
C GLN A 487 -28.12 13.65 27.42
N LYS A 488 -29.05 13.23 26.54
CA LYS A 488 -30.46 13.05 26.93
C LYS A 488 -30.61 12.00 28.03
N LEU A 489 -29.85 10.93 27.93
CA LEU A 489 -29.91 9.80 28.85
C LEU A 489 -29.32 10.17 30.23
N GLU A 490 -28.25 10.96 30.28
CA GLU A 490 -27.74 11.56 31.53
C GLU A 490 -28.76 12.51 32.18
N LEU A 491 -29.45 13.32 31.37
CA LEU A 491 -30.46 14.26 31.85
C LEU A 491 -31.65 13.51 32.48
N LEU A 492 -32.14 12.46 31.81
CA LEU A 492 -33.17 11.56 32.36
C LEU A 492 -32.70 10.86 33.63
N ALA A 493 -31.47 10.35 33.68
CA ALA A 493 -30.94 9.69 34.86
C ALA A 493 -30.80 10.65 36.06
N THR A 494 -30.51 11.92 35.80
CA THR A 494 -30.42 12.97 36.81
C THR A 494 -31.81 13.35 37.34
N GLU A 495 -32.79 13.48 36.46
CA GLU A 495 -34.20 13.73 36.84
C GLU A 495 -34.77 12.61 37.71
N PHE A 496 -34.41 11.35 37.46
CA PHE A 496 -34.82 10.22 38.29
C PHE A 496 -34.11 10.12 39.66
N ARG A 497 -32.98 10.81 39.83
CA ARG A 497 -32.22 10.86 41.10
C ARG A 497 -32.66 12.00 42.03
N GLY A 498 -33.22 13.07 41.48
CA GLY A 498 -33.80 14.20 42.22
C GLY A 498 -35.20 13.90 42.69
#